data_AF-U5DHS6-F1
#
_entry.id   AF-U5DHS6-F1
#
_cell.length_a   1.000
_cell.length_b   1.000
_cell.length_c   1.000
_cell.angle_alpha   90.00
_cell.angle_beta   90.00
_cell.angle_gamma   90.00
#
_symmetry.space_group_name_H-M   'P 1'
#
loop_
_entity.id
_entity.type
_entity.pdbx_description
1 polymer ?
#
loop_
_entity_poly.entity_id
_entity_poly.type
_entity_poly.pdbx_seq_one_letter_code
_entity_poly.pdbx_strand_id
1 'polypeptide(L)'
;MLRRYVGKWLNDKRIPFDAVNSPYFLHMVSAIQKAWPGVKPPTAYELSRTILDEEVEKVRKWIEEYKQSWPRTGITLMSDGWLNNVSKQEFVNFFAYFPKGTTFLSSKDVSGTQKDANFYVRLYDLIVEEVRDKHVVRFITDNAHACVSTGNKLLDKRKHLVWTPCATHSIDLMLEEISEIKIVKETLEEARLVSRFIYNHSKILFLLREHSKKKDIIRPVIICFATDYLAVDSIRESEGTLKRLFTCKEWLNDRL
;
A
#
# COMPACT_ATOMS: atom_id res chain seq x y z
N MET A 1 26.79 -27.06 1.92
CA MET A 1 26.28 -27.19 0.53
C MET A 1 24.96 -26.42 0.34
N LEU A 2 23.90 -26.73 1.11
CA LEU A 2 22.59 -26.06 1.05
C LEU A 2 22.65 -24.51 1.05
N ARG A 3 23.30 -23.91 2.06
CA ARG A 3 23.42 -22.44 2.20
C ARG A 3 23.97 -21.76 0.94
N ARG A 4 24.93 -22.40 0.25
CA ARG A 4 25.54 -21.85 -0.97
C ARG A 4 24.57 -21.87 -2.15
N TYR A 5 23.76 -22.92 -2.30
CA TYR A 5 22.76 -23.00 -3.37
C TYR A 5 21.58 -22.08 -3.12
N VAL A 6 21.12 -21.96 -1.87
CA VAL A 6 20.10 -20.97 -1.48
C VAL A 6 20.60 -19.55 -1.80
N GLY A 7 21.82 -19.19 -1.38
CA GLY A 7 22.38 -17.86 -1.67
C GLY A 7 22.51 -17.58 -3.17
N LYS A 8 22.94 -18.57 -3.97
CA LYS A 8 22.99 -18.43 -5.43
C LYS A 8 21.60 -18.20 -6.05
N TRP A 9 20.57 -18.92 -5.61
CA TRP A 9 19.22 -18.77 -6.12
C TRP A 9 18.61 -17.42 -5.75
N LEU A 10 18.80 -16.95 -4.51
CA LEU A 10 18.35 -15.62 -4.08
C LEU A 10 18.99 -14.51 -4.92
N ASN A 11 20.30 -14.61 -5.18
CA ASN A 11 21.01 -13.65 -6.02
C ASN A 11 20.53 -13.68 -7.49
N ASP A 12 20.37 -14.87 -8.07
CA ASP A 12 19.89 -15.05 -9.45
C ASP A 12 18.50 -14.46 -9.67
N LYS A 13 17.58 -14.71 -8.72
CA LYS A 13 16.19 -14.24 -8.78
C LYS A 13 15.95 -12.87 -8.16
N ARG A 14 17.01 -12.20 -7.67
CA ARG A 14 16.94 -10.91 -6.98
C ARG A 14 15.93 -10.92 -5.83
N ILE A 15 15.85 -12.05 -5.12
CA ILE A 15 14.96 -12.20 -3.98
C ILE A 15 15.64 -11.54 -2.77
N PRO A 16 14.97 -10.62 -2.07
CA PRO A 16 15.46 -10.03 -0.83
C PRO A 16 15.91 -11.10 0.19
N PHE A 17 17.05 -10.88 0.86
CA PHE A 17 17.62 -11.89 1.77
C PHE A 17 16.77 -12.16 3.00
N ASP A 18 15.90 -11.22 3.38
CA ASP A 18 14.93 -11.39 4.45
C ASP A 18 13.84 -12.42 4.12
N ALA A 19 13.69 -12.84 2.85
CA ALA A 19 12.77 -13.90 2.44
C ALA A 19 13.01 -15.22 3.20
N VAL A 20 14.24 -15.49 3.65
CA VAL A 20 14.58 -16.69 4.43
C VAL A 20 14.01 -16.65 5.86
N ASN A 21 13.58 -15.49 6.34
CA ASN A 21 12.96 -15.32 7.65
C ASN A 21 11.47 -15.70 7.66
N SER A 22 10.90 -16.02 6.49
CA SER A 22 9.53 -16.53 6.39
C SER A 22 9.40 -17.89 7.10
N PRO A 23 8.34 -18.12 7.91
CA PRO A 23 8.10 -19.42 8.52
C PRO A 23 7.95 -20.54 7.48
N TYR A 24 7.46 -20.22 6.28
CA TYR A 24 7.33 -21.16 5.17
C TYR A 24 8.67 -21.58 4.57
N PHE A 25 9.73 -20.76 4.71
CA PHE A 25 11.06 -21.13 4.27
C PHE A 25 11.59 -22.33 5.08
N LEU A 26 11.37 -22.32 6.40
CA LEU A 26 11.72 -23.45 7.26
C LEU A 26 10.91 -24.71 6.93
N HIS A 27 9.61 -24.56 6.65
CA HIS A 27 8.76 -25.68 6.22
C HIS A 27 9.23 -26.26 4.87
N MET A 28 9.59 -25.42 3.91
CA MET A 28 10.13 -25.84 2.62
C MET A 28 11.43 -26.62 2.79
N VAL A 29 12.39 -26.11 3.56
CA VAL A 29 13.66 -26.82 3.83
C VAL A 29 13.39 -28.15 4.51
N SER A 30 12.50 -28.18 5.49
CA SER A 30 12.11 -29.40 6.22
C SER A 30 11.44 -30.43 5.30
N ALA A 31 10.58 -29.99 4.38
CA ALA A 31 9.94 -30.84 3.39
C ALA A 31 10.96 -31.44 2.41
N ILE A 32 11.91 -30.63 1.94
CA ILE A 32 13.01 -31.08 1.06
C ILE A 32 13.92 -32.07 1.79
N GLN A 33 14.22 -31.87 3.07
CA GLN A 33 15.03 -32.80 3.85
C GLN A 33 14.35 -34.16 4.05
N LYS A 34 13.02 -34.18 4.19
CA LYS A 34 12.23 -35.40 4.29
C LYS A 34 12.02 -36.09 2.94
N ALA A 35 12.16 -35.36 1.85
CA ALA A 35 12.03 -35.90 0.51
C ALA A 35 13.22 -36.81 0.16
N TRP A 36 12.94 -37.98 -0.42
CA TRP A 36 13.98 -38.91 -0.84
C TRP A 36 14.78 -38.37 -2.03
N PRO A 37 16.04 -38.83 -2.22
CA PRO A 37 16.83 -38.51 -3.41
C PRO A 37 16.04 -38.83 -4.68
N GLY A 38 15.86 -37.84 -5.56
CA GLY A 38 15.12 -37.99 -6.83
C GLY A 38 13.76 -37.29 -6.87
N VAL A 39 13.29 -36.70 -5.77
CA VAL A 39 12.11 -35.83 -5.80
C VAL A 39 12.37 -34.62 -6.71
N LYS A 40 11.49 -34.43 -7.70
CA LYS A 40 11.56 -33.29 -8.63
C LYS A 40 11.03 -32.03 -7.94
N PRO A 41 11.69 -30.87 -8.13
CA PRO A 41 11.12 -29.61 -7.68
C PRO A 41 9.84 -29.30 -8.45
N PRO A 42 8.89 -28.54 -7.86
CA PRO A 42 7.68 -28.14 -8.55
C PRO A 42 8.02 -27.24 -9.74
N THR A 43 7.23 -27.36 -10.79
CA THR A 43 7.30 -26.50 -11.97
C THR A 43 6.62 -25.16 -11.72
N ALA A 44 6.96 -24.15 -12.52
CA ALA A 44 6.29 -22.85 -12.46
C ALA A 44 4.77 -22.96 -12.75
N TYR A 45 4.37 -23.92 -13.58
CA TYR A 45 2.96 -24.20 -13.85
C TYR A 45 2.24 -24.77 -12.63
N GLU A 46 2.81 -25.78 -11.97
CA GLU A 46 2.23 -26.35 -10.74
C GLU A 46 2.13 -25.31 -9.62
N LEU A 47 3.13 -24.43 -9.49
CA LEU A 47 3.10 -23.34 -8.51
C LEU A 47 2.01 -22.30 -8.82
N SER A 48 1.89 -21.88 -10.08
CA SER A 48 1.00 -20.78 -10.48
C SER A 48 -0.45 -21.19 -10.74
N ARG A 49 -0.70 -22.47 -10.98
CA ARG A 49 -2.05 -23.02 -11.23
C ARG A 49 -2.45 -23.92 -10.08
N THR A 50 -1.89 -25.12 -10.00
CA THR A 50 -2.34 -26.13 -9.04
C THR A 50 -2.26 -25.65 -7.60
N ILE A 51 -1.07 -25.26 -7.14
CA ILE A 51 -0.84 -24.89 -5.75
C ILE A 51 -1.53 -23.55 -5.42
N LEU A 52 -1.45 -22.56 -6.32
CA LEU A 52 -2.11 -21.28 -6.11
C LEU A 52 -3.64 -21.43 -6.03
N ASP A 53 -4.24 -22.21 -6.92
CA ASP A 53 -5.69 -22.44 -6.93
C ASP A 53 -6.13 -23.19 -5.66
N GLU A 54 -5.35 -24.16 -5.19
CA GLU A 54 -5.58 -24.85 -3.91
C GLU A 54 -5.51 -23.88 -2.72
N GLU A 55 -4.51 -23.00 -2.66
CA GLU A 55 -4.39 -22.00 -1.59
C GLU A 55 -5.53 -20.98 -1.64
N VAL A 56 -5.92 -20.53 -2.83
CA VAL A 56 -7.08 -19.64 -3.02
C VAL A 56 -8.35 -20.32 -2.52
N GLU A 57 -8.56 -21.60 -2.83
CA GLU A 57 -9.74 -22.34 -2.38
C GLU A 57 -9.75 -22.56 -0.87
N LYS A 58 -8.59 -22.82 -0.25
CA LYS A 58 -8.46 -22.88 1.22
C LYS A 58 -8.83 -21.55 1.86
N VAL A 59 -8.32 -20.44 1.34
CA VAL A 59 -8.64 -19.10 1.84
C VAL A 59 -10.13 -18.77 1.62
N ARG A 60 -10.72 -19.16 0.49
CA ARG A 60 -12.16 -18.99 0.24
C ARG A 60 -13.01 -19.73 1.26
N LYS A 61 -12.71 -21.01 1.53
CA LYS A 61 -13.42 -21.80 2.54
C LYS A 61 -13.32 -21.16 3.93
N TRP A 62 -12.12 -20.71 4.30
CA TRP A 62 -11.89 -19.98 5.54
C TRP A 62 -12.72 -18.68 5.59
N ILE A 63 -12.79 -17.91 4.51
CA ILE A 63 -13.65 -16.72 4.42
C ILE A 63 -15.13 -17.08 4.58
N GLU A 64 -15.63 -18.15 3.96
CA GLU A 64 -17.03 -18.57 4.07
C GLU A 64 -17.42 -18.91 5.52
N GLU A 65 -16.54 -19.53 6.30
CA GLU A 65 -16.78 -19.76 7.73
C GLU A 65 -16.96 -18.44 8.50
N TYR A 66 -16.21 -17.41 8.14
CA TYR A 66 -16.28 -16.10 8.77
C TYR A 66 -17.53 -15.32 8.33
N LYS A 67 -17.94 -15.48 7.06
CA LYS A 67 -19.18 -14.91 6.50
C LYS A 67 -20.44 -15.35 7.24
N GLN A 68 -20.43 -16.52 7.89
CA GLN A 68 -21.56 -16.97 8.71
C GLN A 68 -21.91 -16.00 9.85
N SER A 69 -20.96 -15.17 10.30
CA SER A 69 -21.20 -14.18 11.35
C SER A 69 -21.83 -12.86 10.84
N TRP A 70 -21.74 -12.58 9.53
CA TRP A 70 -22.19 -11.33 8.94
C TRP A 70 -23.67 -10.99 9.17
N PRO A 71 -24.62 -11.94 9.13
CA PRO A 71 -26.02 -11.63 9.43
C PRO A 71 -26.24 -11.11 10.87
N ARG A 72 -25.37 -11.48 11.81
CA ARG A 72 -25.47 -11.09 13.22
C ARG A 72 -24.67 -9.83 13.54
N THR A 73 -23.46 -9.72 13.01
CA THR A 73 -22.56 -8.59 13.32
C THR A 73 -22.75 -7.40 12.37
N GLY A 74 -23.30 -7.65 11.19
CA GLY A 74 -23.14 -6.76 10.05
C GLY A 74 -21.68 -6.68 9.60
N ILE A 75 -21.45 -5.93 8.54
CA ILE A 75 -20.13 -5.61 8.02
C ILE A 75 -20.00 -4.13 7.67
N THR A 76 -18.75 -3.67 7.63
CA THR A 76 -18.36 -2.43 6.97
C THR A 76 -17.71 -2.76 5.63
N LEU A 77 -18.34 -2.36 4.54
CA LEU A 77 -17.76 -2.44 3.21
C LEU A 77 -16.77 -1.28 3.02
N MET A 78 -15.65 -1.52 2.36
CA MET A 78 -14.63 -0.51 2.06
C MET A 78 -14.23 -0.58 0.59
N SER A 79 -14.13 0.57 -0.06
CA SER A 79 -13.63 0.73 -1.43
C SER A 79 -12.34 1.52 -1.42
N ASP A 80 -11.35 1.05 -2.16
CA ASP A 80 -10.06 1.72 -2.34
C ASP A 80 -9.68 1.77 -3.82
N GLY A 81 -9.49 2.99 -4.35
CA GLY A 81 -9.10 3.22 -5.73
C GLY A 81 -7.57 3.28 -5.85
N TRP A 82 -7.01 2.53 -6.79
CA TRP A 82 -5.56 2.50 -7.01
C TRP A 82 -5.22 2.66 -8.49
N LEU A 83 -4.33 3.61 -8.78
CA LEU A 83 -3.73 3.84 -10.10
C LEU A 83 -2.29 3.35 -10.11
N ASN A 84 -2.00 2.40 -10.99
CA ASN A 84 -0.63 2.04 -11.32
C ASN A 84 -0.04 3.11 -12.25
N ASN A 85 0.86 3.95 -11.72
CA ASN A 85 1.49 5.01 -12.50
C ASN A 85 2.35 4.51 -13.68
N VAL A 86 2.83 3.27 -13.63
CA VAL A 86 3.69 2.67 -14.67
C VAL A 86 2.84 2.04 -15.77
N SER A 87 1.94 1.11 -15.42
CA SER A 87 1.10 0.42 -16.41
C SER A 87 -0.12 1.22 -16.84
N LYS A 88 -0.42 2.33 -16.14
CA LYS A 88 -1.65 3.13 -16.29
C LYS A 88 -2.94 2.34 -16.04
N GLN A 89 -2.83 1.20 -15.36
CA GLN A 89 -3.98 0.42 -14.96
C GLN A 89 -4.61 0.99 -13.70
N GLU A 90 -5.93 1.00 -13.66
CA GLU A 90 -6.71 1.52 -12.56
C GLU A 90 -7.60 0.43 -12.01
N PHE A 91 -7.59 0.27 -10.69
CA PHE A 91 -8.33 -0.76 -10.00
C PHE A 91 -9.17 -0.14 -8.88
N VAL A 92 -10.34 -0.72 -8.64
CA VAL A 92 -11.12 -0.47 -7.43
C VAL A 92 -11.16 -1.77 -6.63
N ASN A 93 -10.58 -1.74 -5.44
CA ASN A 93 -10.50 -2.85 -4.52
C ASN A 93 -11.62 -2.78 -3.49
N PHE A 94 -12.23 -3.91 -3.19
CA PHE A 94 -13.32 -4.03 -2.22
C PHE A 94 -12.93 -4.93 -1.06
N PHE A 95 -13.21 -4.47 0.16
CA PHE A 95 -12.93 -5.18 1.39
C PHE A 95 -14.15 -5.19 2.30
N ALA A 96 -14.34 -6.27 3.06
CA ALA A 96 -15.32 -6.36 4.13
C ALA A 96 -14.60 -6.39 5.48
N TYR A 97 -14.88 -5.43 6.34
CA TYR A 97 -14.47 -5.43 7.74
C TYR A 97 -15.61 -5.89 8.64
N PHE A 98 -15.28 -6.70 9.64
CA PHE A 98 -16.18 -7.21 10.65
C PHE A 98 -15.38 -7.57 11.92
N PRO A 99 -16.02 -7.83 13.08
CA PRO A 99 -15.30 -7.97 14.35
C PRO A 99 -14.21 -9.04 14.40
N LYS A 100 -14.27 -10.06 13.52
CA LYS A 100 -13.26 -11.13 13.45
C LYS A 100 -12.11 -10.82 12.48
N GLY A 101 -12.17 -9.73 11.71
CA GLY A 101 -11.10 -9.32 10.81
C GLY A 101 -11.56 -8.58 9.55
N THR A 102 -10.65 -8.47 8.59
CA THR A 102 -10.88 -7.87 7.27
C THR A 102 -10.67 -8.93 6.19
N THR A 103 -11.56 -8.94 5.21
CA THR A 103 -11.48 -9.86 4.07
C THR A 103 -11.46 -9.07 2.77
N PHE A 104 -10.56 -9.44 1.86
CA PHE A 104 -10.59 -8.97 0.48
C PHE A 104 -11.74 -9.66 -0.27
N LEU A 105 -12.59 -8.88 -0.93
CA LEU A 105 -13.74 -9.39 -1.67
C LEU A 105 -13.40 -9.54 -3.16
N SER A 106 -13.01 -8.44 -3.79
CA SER A 106 -12.68 -8.42 -5.20
C SER A 106 -11.87 -7.17 -5.56
N SER A 107 -11.22 -7.23 -6.71
CA SER A 107 -10.63 -6.08 -7.38
C SER A 107 -11.25 -6.00 -8.77
N LYS A 108 -11.69 -4.80 -9.16
CA LYS A 108 -12.30 -4.56 -10.47
C LYS A 108 -11.36 -3.64 -11.24
N ASP A 109 -10.92 -4.09 -12.42
CA ASP A 109 -10.19 -3.25 -13.36
C ASP A 109 -11.16 -2.22 -13.96
N VAL A 110 -10.83 -0.94 -13.80
CA VAL A 110 -11.61 0.20 -14.27
C VAL A 110 -10.83 1.07 -15.27
N SER A 111 -9.73 0.52 -15.81
CA SER A 111 -8.86 1.16 -16.79
C SER A 111 -9.66 1.56 -18.04
N GLY A 112 -9.38 2.76 -18.57
CA GLY A 112 -10.03 3.25 -19.80
C GLY A 112 -11.52 3.57 -19.68
N THR A 113 -12.13 3.42 -18.49
CA THR A 113 -13.54 3.73 -18.26
C THR A 113 -13.71 5.16 -17.78
N GLN A 114 -14.76 5.86 -18.24
CA GLN A 114 -15.13 7.15 -17.72
C GLN A 114 -15.71 7.00 -16.31
N LYS A 115 -15.01 7.53 -15.31
CA LYS A 115 -15.32 7.37 -13.88
C LYS A 115 -16.25 8.47 -13.39
N ASP A 116 -17.41 8.59 -14.03
CA ASP A 116 -18.45 9.52 -13.58
C ASP A 116 -19.19 8.99 -12.33
N ALA A 117 -20.03 9.83 -11.72
CA ALA A 117 -20.79 9.41 -10.55
C ALA A 117 -21.71 8.21 -10.84
N ASN A 118 -22.21 8.06 -12.06
CA ASN A 118 -23.11 6.95 -12.40
C ASN A 118 -22.38 5.60 -12.50
N PHE A 119 -21.13 5.62 -12.96
CA PHE A 119 -20.24 4.46 -12.95
C PHE A 119 -20.06 3.93 -11.53
N TYR A 120 -19.68 4.80 -10.59
CA TYR A 120 -19.50 4.40 -9.19
C TYR A 120 -20.81 3.93 -8.54
N VAL A 121 -21.95 4.57 -8.83
CA VAL A 121 -23.27 4.08 -8.35
C VAL A 121 -23.50 2.64 -8.77
N ARG A 122 -23.32 2.32 -10.06
CA ARG A 122 -23.52 0.95 -10.56
C ARG A 122 -22.54 -0.03 -9.94
N LEU A 123 -21.27 0.35 -9.85
CA LEU A 123 -20.22 -0.47 -9.27
C LEU A 123 -20.49 -0.79 -7.79
N TYR A 124 -20.88 0.22 -7.03
CA TYR A 124 -21.17 0.12 -5.61
C TYR A 124 -22.49 -0.62 -5.33
N ASP A 125 -23.51 -0.44 -6.17
CA ASP A 125 -24.71 -1.25 -6.13
C ASP A 125 -24.40 -2.74 -6.30
N LEU A 126 -23.58 -3.07 -7.31
CA LEU A 126 -23.22 -4.44 -7.64
C LEU A 126 -22.49 -5.13 -6.48
N ILE A 127 -21.51 -4.47 -5.85
CA ILE A 127 -20.78 -5.07 -4.72
C ILE A 127 -21.65 -5.21 -3.46
N VAL A 128 -22.57 -4.28 -3.20
CA VAL A 128 -23.52 -4.38 -2.08
C VAL A 128 -24.48 -5.56 -2.30
N GLU A 129 -24.91 -5.79 -3.54
CA GLU A 129 -25.72 -6.94 -3.91
C GLU A 129 -24.94 -8.26 -3.80
N GLU A 130 -23.68 -8.31 -4.27
CA GLU A 130 -22.80 -9.49 -4.15
C GLU A 130 -22.63 -9.94 -2.68
N VAL A 131 -22.51 -9.00 -1.74
CA VAL A 131 -22.33 -9.27 -0.31
C VAL A 131 -23.66 -9.50 0.44
N ARG A 132 -24.78 -9.18 -0.22
CA ARG A 132 -26.14 -9.05 0.29
C ARG A 132 -26.33 -7.81 1.15
N ASP A 133 -27.15 -6.91 0.64
CA ASP A 133 -27.49 -5.61 1.21
C ASP A 133 -27.79 -5.63 2.72
N LYS A 134 -28.57 -6.62 3.18
CA LYS A 134 -28.94 -6.79 4.59
C LYS A 134 -27.76 -6.96 5.57
N HIS A 135 -26.59 -7.34 5.09
CA HIS A 135 -25.39 -7.49 5.92
C HIS A 135 -24.59 -6.19 6.03
N VAL A 136 -24.78 -5.25 5.11
CA VAL A 136 -23.97 -4.04 5.02
C VAL A 136 -24.56 -2.97 5.94
N VAL A 137 -23.81 -2.64 6.99
CA VAL A 137 -24.19 -1.58 7.94
C VAL A 137 -23.53 -0.26 7.58
N ARG A 138 -22.27 -0.33 7.13
CA ARG A 138 -21.50 0.85 6.74
C ARG A 138 -20.77 0.64 5.43
N PHE A 139 -20.65 1.69 4.63
CA PHE A 139 -19.78 1.73 3.46
C PHE A 139 -18.80 2.91 3.56
N ILE A 140 -17.51 2.59 3.54
CA ILE A 140 -16.41 3.54 3.45
C ILE A 140 -15.89 3.60 2.02
N THR A 141 -15.75 4.81 1.47
CA THR A 141 -15.11 5.04 0.17
C THR A 141 -14.03 6.10 0.32
N ASP A 142 -13.20 6.29 -0.70
CA ASP A 142 -12.41 7.52 -0.79
C ASP A 142 -13.32 8.77 -0.82
N ASN A 143 -12.69 9.93 -0.66
CA ASN A 143 -13.35 11.25 -0.61
C ASN A 143 -13.28 11.95 -1.98
N ALA A 144 -13.02 11.21 -3.06
CA ALA A 144 -13.11 11.79 -4.39
C ALA A 144 -14.55 12.27 -4.65
N HIS A 145 -14.72 13.37 -5.37
CA HIS A 145 -16.03 14.00 -5.59
C HIS A 145 -17.09 13.03 -6.13
N ALA A 146 -16.69 12.12 -7.03
CA ALA A 146 -17.58 11.09 -7.57
C ALA A 146 -18.04 10.08 -6.50
N CYS A 147 -17.17 9.71 -5.55
CA CYS A 147 -17.46 8.80 -4.46
C CYS A 147 -18.37 9.44 -3.41
N VAL A 148 -18.19 10.73 -3.10
CA VAL A 148 -19.10 11.47 -2.20
C VAL A 148 -20.51 11.56 -2.76
N SER A 149 -20.64 11.95 -4.04
CA SER A 149 -21.94 12.00 -4.72
C SER A 149 -22.62 10.62 -4.74
N THR A 150 -21.83 9.58 -5.00
CA THR A 150 -22.32 8.20 -5.02
C THR A 150 -22.74 7.72 -3.64
N GLY A 151 -21.96 8.02 -2.60
CA GLY A 151 -22.28 7.68 -1.21
C GLY A 151 -23.63 8.22 -0.77
N ASN A 152 -23.92 9.48 -1.09
CA ASN A 152 -25.23 10.08 -0.82
C ASN A 152 -26.37 9.36 -1.57
N LYS A 153 -26.16 9.01 -2.85
CA LYS A 153 -27.17 8.24 -3.61
C LYS A 153 -27.41 6.84 -3.02
N LEU A 154 -26.38 6.21 -2.46
CA LEU A 154 -26.52 4.93 -1.77
C LEU A 154 -27.35 5.05 -0.49
N LEU A 155 -27.13 6.13 0.29
CA LEU A 155 -27.95 6.45 1.47
C LEU A 155 -29.43 6.67 1.09
N ASP A 156 -29.68 7.30 -0.05
CA ASP A 156 -31.05 7.52 -0.53
C ASP A 156 -31.75 6.23 -0.92
N LYS A 157 -31.04 5.32 -1.59
CA LYS A 157 -31.56 4.02 -2.01
C LYS A 157 -31.70 3.04 -0.84
N ARG A 158 -30.83 3.13 0.17
CA ARG A 158 -30.72 2.16 1.29
C ARG A 158 -30.65 2.89 2.63
N LYS A 159 -31.81 3.12 3.24
CA LYS A 159 -31.93 3.89 4.49
C LYS A 159 -31.28 3.22 5.71
N HIS A 160 -31.01 1.91 5.67
CA HIS A 160 -30.30 1.19 6.73
C HIS A 160 -28.77 1.29 6.63
N LEU A 161 -28.24 1.69 5.48
CA LEU A 161 -26.81 1.79 5.23
C LEU A 161 -26.31 3.17 5.66
N VAL A 162 -25.14 3.23 6.28
CA VAL A 162 -24.44 4.48 6.57
C VAL A 162 -23.22 4.59 5.65
N TRP A 163 -23.08 5.71 4.95
CA TRP A 163 -21.89 6.01 4.16
C TRP A 163 -21.00 6.98 4.93
N THR A 164 -19.69 6.74 4.90
CA THR A 164 -18.69 7.63 5.52
C THR A 164 -17.46 7.75 4.62
N PRO A 165 -16.85 8.93 4.47
CA PRO A 165 -15.59 9.05 3.74
C PRO A 165 -14.44 8.37 4.51
N CYS A 166 -13.41 7.96 3.79
CA CYS A 166 -12.19 7.39 4.35
C CYS A 166 -11.48 8.41 5.24
N ALA A 167 -11.23 8.06 6.51
CA ALA A 167 -10.55 8.92 7.46
C ALA A 167 -9.12 9.27 7.03
N THR A 168 -8.38 8.28 6.51
CA THR A 168 -7.00 8.46 6.04
C THR A 168 -6.94 9.50 4.92
N HIS A 169 -7.82 9.38 3.93
CA HIS A 169 -7.87 10.34 2.83
C HIS A 169 -8.48 11.69 3.24
N SER A 170 -9.37 11.72 4.24
CA SER A 170 -9.84 12.98 4.84
C SER A 170 -8.70 13.73 5.51
N ILE A 171 -7.81 13.05 6.23
CA ILE A 171 -6.61 13.64 6.83
C ILE A 171 -5.65 14.14 5.74
N ASP A 172 -5.48 13.36 4.66
CA ASP A 172 -4.65 13.74 3.50
C ASP A 172 -5.14 15.06 2.88
N LEU A 173 -6.45 15.22 2.67
CA LEU A 173 -7.05 16.46 2.17
C LEU A 173 -6.92 17.63 3.16
N MET A 174 -7.05 17.39 4.46
CA MET A 174 -6.79 18.43 5.47
C MET A 174 -5.34 18.92 5.41
N LEU A 175 -4.39 18.00 5.24
CA LEU A 175 -2.97 18.33 5.09
C LEU A 175 -2.70 19.09 3.78
N GLU A 176 -3.40 18.77 2.71
CA GLU A 176 -3.37 19.51 1.45
C GLU A 176 -3.87 20.95 1.64
N GLU A 177 -5.03 21.15 2.28
CA GLU A 177 -5.56 22.50 2.55
C GLU A 177 -4.62 23.32 3.46
N ILE A 178 -4.05 22.70 4.49
CA ILE A 178 -3.03 23.35 5.34
C ILE A 178 -1.80 23.74 4.53
N SER A 179 -1.44 22.95 3.51
CA SER A 179 -0.28 23.23 2.66
C SER A 179 -0.43 24.48 1.80
N GLU A 180 -1.66 24.97 1.59
CA GLU A 180 -1.93 26.21 0.86
C GLU A 180 -1.77 27.47 1.71
N ILE A 181 -1.62 27.34 3.04
CA ILE A 181 -1.27 28.47 3.89
C ILE A 181 0.13 28.96 3.50
N LYS A 182 0.25 30.22 3.11
CA LYS A 182 1.48 30.82 2.54
C LYS A 182 2.78 30.38 3.22
N ILE A 183 2.87 30.53 4.54
CA ILE A 183 4.08 30.17 5.31
C ILE A 183 4.38 28.66 5.26
N VAL A 184 3.34 27.82 5.29
CA VAL A 184 3.47 26.36 5.19
C VAL A 184 3.90 25.99 3.78
N LYS A 185 3.26 26.57 2.76
CA LYS A 185 3.60 26.37 1.35
C LYS A 185 5.06 26.67 1.06
N GLU A 186 5.52 27.86 1.45
CA GLU A 186 6.90 28.29 1.28
C GLU A 186 7.88 27.33 1.99
N THR A 187 7.56 26.92 3.22
CA THR A 187 8.38 25.97 3.99
C THR A 187 8.45 24.59 3.31
N LEU A 188 7.32 24.07 2.80
CA LEU A 188 7.27 22.79 2.11
C LEU A 188 8.03 22.84 0.77
N GLU A 189 7.92 23.94 0.03
CA GLU A 189 8.67 24.16 -1.20
C GLU A 189 10.19 24.17 -0.96
N GLU A 190 10.66 24.88 0.06
CA GLU A 190 12.07 24.88 0.47
C GLU A 190 12.55 23.49 0.88
N ALA A 191 11.77 22.78 1.71
CA ALA A 191 12.09 21.42 2.13
C ALA A 191 12.16 20.45 0.95
N ARG A 192 11.26 20.57 -0.03
CA ARG A 192 11.28 19.80 -1.29
C ARG A 192 12.51 20.14 -2.12
N LEU A 193 12.92 21.42 -2.19
CA LEU A 193 14.14 21.82 -2.89
C LEU A 193 15.39 21.17 -2.28
N VAL A 194 15.53 21.24 -0.96
CA VAL A 194 16.66 20.62 -0.23
C VAL A 194 16.66 19.11 -0.44
N SER A 195 15.52 18.46 -0.24
CA SER A 195 15.39 17.01 -0.39
C SER A 195 15.71 16.58 -1.82
N ARG A 196 15.09 17.21 -2.82
CA ARG A 196 15.33 16.90 -4.24
C ARG A 196 16.78 17.12 -4.62
N PHE A 197 17.40 18.20 -4.14
CA PHE A 197 18.82 18.46 -4.38
C PHE A 197 19.69 17.32 -3.83
N ILE A 198 19.49 16.90 -2.58
CA ILE A 198 20.29 15.82 -1.98
C ILE A 198 20.07 14.49 -2.71
N TYR A 199 18.82 14.10 -2.95
CA TYR A 199 18.52 12.79 -3.54
C TYR A 199 18.87 12.70 -5.04
N ASN A 200 18.94 13.83 -5.76
CA ASN A 200 19.38 13.84 -7.16
C ASN A 200 20.90 13.78 -7.34
N HIS A 201 21.69 14.10 -6.31
CA HIS A 201 23.14 14.07 -6.38
C HIS A 201 23.69 12.89 -5.58
N SER A 202 24.08 11.81 -6.26
CA SER A 202 24.53 10.55 -5.65
C SER A 202 25.65 10.71 -4.62
N LYS A 203 26.60 11.62 -4.88
CA LYS A 203 27.71 11.94 -3.96
C LYS A 203 27.22 12.66 -2.70
N ILE A 204 26.26 13.57 -2.82
CA ILE A 204 25.68 14.30 -1.69
C ILE A 204 24.82 13.38 -0.85
N LEU A 205 24.02 12.51 -1.49
CA LEU A 205 23.26 11.48 -0.80
C LEU A 205 24.18 10.51 -0.04
N PHE A 206 25.31 10.11 -0.61
CA PHE A 206 26.31 9.30 0.07
C PHE A 206 26.85 10.01 1.32
N LEU A 207 27.29 11.27 1.19
CA LEU A 207 27.81 12.05 2.32
C LEU A 207 26.74 12.26 3.41
N LEU A 208 25.49 12.54 3.04
CA LEU A 208 24.38 12.62 4.00
C LEU A 208 24.27 11.31 4.79
N ARG A 209 24.30 10.16 4.13
CA ARG A 209 24.17 8.85 4.77
C ARG A 209 25.34 8.52 5.69
N GLU A 210 26.55 8.91 5.33
CA GLU A 210 27.73 8.77 6.22
C GLU A 210 27.58 9.61 7.48
N HIS A 211 27.21 10.89 7.35
CA HIS A 211 27.07 11.79 8.50
C HIS A 211 25.81 11.54 9.36
N SER A 212 24.78 10.89 8.80
CA SER A 212 23.49 10.64 9.47
C SER A 212 23.35 9.23 10.06
N LYS A 213 24.39 8.39 9.99
CA LYS A 213 24.33 6.95 10.34
C LYS A 213 23.25 6.21 9.53
N LYS A 214 23.22 6.46 8.22
CA LYS A 214 22.28 5.88 7.23
C LYS A 214 20.81 6.26 7.47
N LYS A 215 20.53 7.38 8.11
CA LYS A 215 19.16 7.91 8.19
C LYS A 215 18.83 8.68 6.91
N ASP A 216 17.67 8.38 6.33
CA ASP A 216 17.13 9.10 5.17
C ASP A 216 16.21 10.24 5.64
N ILE A 217 16.16 11.33 4.85
CA ILE A 217 15.29 12.49 5.11
C ILE A 217 13.85 12.17 4.68
N ILE A 218 13.68 11.51 3.53
CA ILE A 218 12.37 11.11 3.05
C ILE A 218 12.01 9.79 3.74
N ARG A 219 10.95 9.81 4.53
CA ARG A 219 10.34 8.63 5.15
C ARG A 219 9.05 8.31 4.38
N PRO A 220 9.00 7.24 3.58
CA PRO A 220 7.79 6.88 2.87
C PRO A 220 6.65 6.60 3.87
N VAL A 221 5.52 7.29 3.73
CA VAL A 221 4.32 7.07 4.53
C VAL A 221 3.20 6.57 3.63
N ILE A 222 2.25 5.84 4.21
CA ILE A 222 1.02 5.40 3.55
C ILE A 222 0.17 6.61 3.10
N ILE A 223 0.30 7.76 3.76
CA ILE A 223 -0.41 9.01 3.45
C ILE A 223 0.51 9.89 2.60
N CYS A 224 0.11 10.15 1.36
CA CYS A 224 0.95 10.84 0.37
C CYS A 224 1.40 12.22 0.86
N PHE A 225 0.49 13.06 1.37
CA PHE A 225 0.85 14.41 1.83
C PHE A 225 1.63 14.42 3.14
N ALA A 226 1.40 13.44 4.04
CA ALA A 226 2.17 13.34 5.28
C ALA A 226 3.67 13.17 5.03
N THR A 227 4.07 12.64 3.86
CA THR A 227 5.47 12.48 3.48
C THR A 227 6.21 13.81 3.45
N ASP A 228 5.60 14.89 2.92
CA ASP A 228 6.24 16.20 2.86
C ASP A 228 6.41 16.81 4.26
N TYR A 229 5.40 16.69 5.11
CA TYR A 229 5.47 17.16 6.50
C TYR A 229 6.52 16.38 7.32
N LEU A 230 6.63 15.07 7.12
CA LEU A 230 7.68 14.27 7.76
C LEU A 230 9.07 14.57 7.19
N ALA A 231 9.18 15.00 5.93
CA ALA A 231 10.44 15.44 5.36
C ALA A 231 10.91 16.74 6.02
N VAL A 232 10.01 17.71 6.23
CA VAL A 232 10.30 18.93 7.01
C VAL A 232 10.78 18.58 8.43
N ASP A 233 10.07 17.69 9.12
CA ASP A 233 10.47 17.25 10.46
C ASP A 233 11.83 16.55 10.45
N SER A 234 12.08 15.70 9.46
CA SER A 234 13.37 15.00 9.30
C SER A 234 14.51 15.96 8.99
N ILE A 235 14.27 17.02 8.21
CA ILE A 235 15.24 18.10 7.96
C ILE A 235 15.55 18.84 9.26
N ARG A 236 14.53 19.16 10.06
CA ARG A 236 14.68 19.79 11.37
C ARG A 236 15.49 18.92 12.34
N GLU A 237 15.15 17.64 12.47
CA GLU A 237 15.90 16.68 13.29
C GLU A 237 17.35 16.52 12.82
N SER A 238 17.57 16.64 11.50
CA SER A 238 18.89 16.47 10.87
C SER A 238 19.63 17.78 10.65
N GLU A 239 19.16 18.91 11.19
CA GLU A 239 19.69 20.24 10.92
C GLU A 239 21.22 20.31 11.16
N GLY A 240 21.69 19.80 12.30
CA GLY A 240 23.12 19.78 12.61
C GLY A 240 23.94 18.93 11.64
N THR A 241 23.36 17.85 11.12
CA THR A 241 24.00 16.99 10.12
C THR A 241 24.03 17.67 8.74
N LEU A 242 22.94 18.33 8.35
CA LEU A 242 22.85 19.08 7.11
C LEU A 242 23.81 20.27 7.10
N LYS A 243 23.88 21.04 8.20
CA LYS A 243 24.86 22.12 8.34
C LYS A 243 26.29 21.60 8.19
N ARG A 244 26.64 20.48 8.84
CA ARG A 244 27.96 19.86 8.67
C ARG A 244 28.22 19.45 7.22
N LEU A 245 27.25 18.83 6.56
CA LEU A 245 27.33 18.43 5.15
C LEU A 245 27.66 19.60 4.23
N PHE A 246 26.97 20.73 4.38
CA PHE A 246 27.20 21.92 3.53
C PHE A 246 28.45 22.74 3.92
N THR A 247 29.13 22.36 4.99
CA THR A 247 30.40 23.00 5.43
C THR A 247 31.61 22.07 5.34
N CYS A 248 31.44 20.81 4.91
CA CYS A 248 32.55 19.86 4.84
C CYS A 248 33.49 20.20 3.68
N LYS A 249 34.77 19.80 3.80
CA LYS A 249 35.78 20.10 2.77
C LYS A 249 35.46 19.39 1.47
N GLU A 250 34.86 18.20 1.56
CA GLU A 250 34.40 17.38 0.45
C GLU A 250 33.32 18.09 -0.37
N TRP A 251 32.45 18.87 0.28
CA TRP A 251 31.47 19.75 -0.36
C TRP A 251 32.11 21.01 -0.95
N LEU A 252 32.95 21.72 -0.18
CA LEU A 252 33.56 22.99 -0.62
C LEU A 252 34.52 22.82 -1.79
N ASN A 253 35.12 21.65 -1.94
CA ASN A 253 36.00 21.31 -3.05
C ASN A 253 35.23 20.71 -4.25
N ASP A 254 33.92 20.49 -4.13
CA ASP A 254 33.08 19.98 -5.21
C ASP A 254 32.58 21.13 -6.08
N ARG A 255 32.83 21.03 -7.39
CA ARG A 255 32.12 21.82 -8.39
C ARG A 255 30.92 20.99 -8.84
N LEU A 256 29.76 21.24 -8.24
CA LEU A 256 28.47 20.72 -8.72
C LEU A 256 28.18 21.19 -10.15
#